data_AF-A0A7S4FEJ9-F1
#
_entry.id   AF-A0A7S4FEJ9-F1
#
_cell.length_a   1.000
_cell.length_b   1.000
_cell.length_c   1.000
_cell.angle_alpha   90.00
_cell.angle_beta   90.00
_cell.angle_gamma   90.00
#
_symmetry.space_group_name_H-M   'P 1'
#
loop_
_entity.id
_entity.type
_entity.pdbx_description
1 polymer ?
#
loop_
_entity_poly.entity_id
_entity_poly.type
_entity_poly.pdbx_seq_one_letter_code
_entity_poly.pdbx_strand_id
1 'polypeptide(L)'
;VVEPNWQEMVNKCKAAVNVDEIMVQHTKFLDCCLVSCMLTNTRLFKILSEIMTSCTIFAEWFPETVSSRFGTRDRASVASLVAETLQETVAQFERNFDQRLKELLQQLNGIRAQDKMGSVDVQLKHLIQRLDF
;
A
#
# COMPACT_ATOMS: atom_id res chain seq x y z
N VAL A 1 -9.49 3.13 9.62
CA VAL A 1 -10.65 2.72 8.81
C VAL A 1 -11.57 1.78 9.59
N VAL A 2 -11.09 0.61 10.01
CA VAL A 2 -11.94 -0.42 10.66
C VAL A 2 -12.50 0.03 12.01
N GLU A 3 -11.64 0.43 12.96
CA GLU A 3 -12.07 0.73 14.35
C GLU A 3 -13.14 1.85 14.44
N PRO A 4 -12.99 3.01 13.78
CA PRO A 4 -14.03 4.05 13.84
C PRO A 4 -15.37 3.60 13.24
N ASN A 5 -15.34 2.89 12.10
CA ASN A 5 -16.55 2.38 11.45
C ASN A 5 -17.24 1.31 12.32
N TRP A 6 -16.47 0.49 13.04
CA TRP A 6 -16.98 -0.53 13.95
C TRP A 6 -17.70 0.12 15.14
N GLN A 7 -17.09 1.12 15.77
CA GLN A 7 -17.70 1.88 16.88
C GLN A 7 -19.02 2.54 16.45
N GLU A 8 -19.06 3.10 15.23
CA GLU A 8 -20.28 3.67 14.66
C GLU A 8 -21.38 2.61 14.46
N MET A 9 -21.03 1.45 13.88
CA MET A 9 -21.96 0.34 13.70
C MET A 9 -22.53 -0.13 15.05
N VAL A 10 -21.67 -0.36 16.05
CA VAL A 10 -22.08 -0.81 17.39
C VAL A 10 -23.06 0.18 18.03
N ASN A 11 -22.81 1.48 17.92
CA ASN A 11 -23.71 2.50 18.45
C ASN A 11 -25.08 2.51 17.74
N LYS A 12 -25.10 2.32 16.42
CA LYS A 12 -26.35 2.23 15.65
C LYS A 12 -27.11 0.93 15.93
N CYS A 13 -26.41 -0.18 16.12
CA CYS A 13 -27.02 -1.47 16.50
C CYS A 13 -27.66 -1.42 17.90
N LYS A 14 -27.08 -0.67 18.85
CA LYS A 14 -27.69 -0.46 20.19
C LYS A 14 -29.04 0.25 20.13
N ALA A 15 -29.28 1.05 19.09
CA ALA A 15 -30.54 1.77 18.88
C ALA A 15 -31.52 1.03 17.96
N ALA A 16 -31.13 -0.11 17.38
CA ALA A 16 -31.95 -0.88 16.47
C ALA A 16 -33.09 -1.60 17.21
N VAL A 17 -34.28 -1.57 16.64
CA VAL A 17 -35.50 -2.13 17.25
C VAL A 17 -35.76 -3.57 16.77
N ASN A 18 -35.21 -3.94 15.61
CA ASN A 18 -35.42 -5.25 14.99
C ASN A 18 -34.15 -5.78 14.31
N VAL A 19 -34.18 -7.05 13.92
CA VAL A 19 -33.06 -7.75 13.29
C VAL A 19 -32.74 -7.17 11.90
N ASP A 20 -33.74 -6.71 11.16
CA ASP A 20 -33.55 -6.15 9.82
C ASP A 20 -32.72 -4.85 9.87
N GLU A 21 -32.94 -4.01 10.87
CA GLU A 21 -32.14 -2.80 11.10
C GLU A 21 -30.68 -3.13 11.44
N ILE A 22 -30.44 -4.18 12.24
CA ILE A 22 -29.08 -4.66 12.53
C ILE A 22 -28.39 -5.12 11.25
N MET A 23 -29.09 -5.91 10.42
CA MET A 23 -28.58 -6.37 9.12
C MET A 23 -28.23 -5.20 8.20
N VAL A 24 -29.05 -4.14 8.18
CA VAL A 24 -28.76 -2.92 7.42
C VAL A 24 -27.49 -2.23 7.93
N GLN A 25 -27.31 -2.09 9.26
CA GLN A 25 -26.10 -1.46 9.80
C GLN A 25 -24.85 -2.30 9.55
N HIS A 26 -24.95 -3.63 9.62
CA HIS A 26 -23.85 -4.54 9.30
C HIS A 26 -23.43 -4.43 7.84
N THR A 27 -24.38 -4.46 6.89
CA THR A 27 -24.08 -4.30 5.46
C THR A 27 -23.44 -2.94 5.18
N LYS A 28 -23.97 -1.86 5.78
CA LYS A 28 -23.37 -0.53 5.66
C LYS A 28 -21.96 -0.47 6.22
N PHE A 29 -21.68 -1.11 7.34
CA PHE A 29 -20.33 -1.19 7.90
C PHE A 29 -19.36 -1.88 6.93
N LEU A 30 -19.77 -3.00 6.32
CA LEU A 30 -18.96 -3.71 5.33
C LEU A 30 -18.70 -2.85 4.09
N ASP A 31 -19.75 -2.22 3.53
CA ASP A 31 -19.63 -1.35 2.37
C ASP A 31 -18.71 -0.16 2.65
N CYS A 32 -18.90 0.50 3.80
CA CYS A 32 -18.03 1.59 4.25
C CYS A 32 -16.59 1.11 4.42
N CYS A 33 -16.34 -0.04 5.04
CA CYS A 33 -14.98 -0.55 5.20
C CYS A 33 -14.32 -0.92 3.86
N LEU A 34 -15.05 -1.49 2.91
CA LEU A 34 -14.54 -1.84 1.59
C LEU A 34 -14.14 -0.59 0.80
N VAL A 35 -15.01 0.43 0.79
CA VAL A 35 -14.75 1.71 0.12
C VAL A 35 -13.62 2.47 0.81
N SER A 36 -13.67 2.58 2.14
CA SER A 36 -12.68 3.30 2.94
C SER A 36 -11.29 2.66 2.94
N CYS A 37 -11.20 1.34 2.79
CA CYS A 37 -9.93 0.64 2.56
C CYS A 37 -9.46 0.74 1.10
N MET A 38 -10.23 1.41 0.23
CA MET A 38 -9.99 1.56 -1.21
C MET A 38 -9.84 0.22 -1.95
N LEU A 39 -10.41 -0.86 -1.38
CA LEU A 39 -10.39 -2.20 -1.95
C LEU A 39 -11.29 -2.31 -3.19
N THR A 40 -12.11 -1.30 -3.46
CA THR A 40 -12.97 -1.20 -4.64
C THR A 40 -12.27 -0.60 -5.85
N ASN A 41 -11.11 0.08 -5.67
CA ASN A 41 -10.35 0.63 -6.78
C ASN A 41 -9.30 -0.39 -7.27
N THR A 42 -9.67 -1.13 -8.30
CA THR A 42 -8.83 -2.17 -8.92
C THR A 42 -7.50 -1.64 -9.43
N ARG A 43 -7.44 -0.38 -9.88
CA ARG A 43 -6.20 0.26 -10.35
C ARG A 43 -5.24 0.57 -9.21
N LEU A 44 -5.75 1.08 -8.10
CA LEU A 44 -4.98 1.33 -6.88
C LEU A 44 -4.45 0.03 -6.29
N PHE A 45 -5.29 -0.99 -6.20
CA PHE A 45 -4.89 -2.31 -5.71
C PHE A 45 -3.81 -2.95 -6.59
N LYS A 46 -3.90 -2.78 -7.92
CA LYS A 46 -2.88 -3.26 -8.86
C LYS A 46 -1.52 -2.59 -8.60
N ILE A 47 -1.47 -1.26 -8.46
CA ILE A 47 -0.23 -0.53 -8.18
C ILE A 47 0.37 -0.98 -6.84
N LEU A 48 -0.47 -1.13 -5.80
CA LEU A 48 -0.03 -1.62 -4.50
C LEU A 48 0.56 -3.04 -4.59
N SER A 49 -0.08 -3.93 -5.34
CA SER A 49 0.41 -5.30 -5.58
C SER A 49 1.76 -5.33 -6.32
N GLU A 50 1.94 -4.47 -7.32
CA GLU A 50 3.21 -4.32 -8.05
C GLU A 50 4.33 -3.78 -7.14
N ILE A 51 4.03 -2.83 -6.25
CA ILE A 51 4.97 -2.35 -5.23
C ILE A 51 5.38 -3.49 -4.30
N MET A 52 4.41 -4.20 -3.72
CA MET A 52 4.67 -5.33 -2.81
C MET A 52 5.50 -6.43 -3.49
N THR A 53 5.18 -6.76 -4.74
CA THR A 53 5.94 -7.74 -5.53
C THR A 53 7.38 -7.28 -5.74
N SER A 54 7.59 -6.00 -6.04
CA SER A 54 8.92 -5.42 -6.21
C SER A 54 9.74 -5.49 -4.91
N CYS A 55 9.12 -5.23 -3.76
CA CYS A 55 9.74 -5.39 -2.45
C CYS A 55 10.12 -6.85 -2.17
N THR A 56 9.25 -7.81 -2.48
CA THR A 56 9.56 -9.24 -2.31
C THR A 56 10.73 -9.68 -3.18
N ILE A 57 10.72 -9.32 -4.47
CA ILE A 57 11.81 -9.64 -5.39
C ILE A 57 13.13 -9.06 -4.87
N PHE A 58 13.12 -7.81 -4.40
CA PHE A 58 14.31 -7.19 -3.82
C PHE A 58 14.80 -7.91 -2.56
N ALA A 59 13.88 -8.26 -1.66
CA ALA A 59 14.18 -8.96 -0.41
C ALA A 59 14.74 -10.37 -0.63
N GLU A 60 14.36 -11.05 -1.71
CA GLU A 60 14.90 -12.34 -2.12
C GLU A 60 16.26 -12.20 -2.82
N TRP A 61 16.37 -11.24 -3.73
CA TRP A 61 17.58 -11.01 -4.53
C TRP A 61 18.78 -10.53 -3.70
N PHE A 62 18.53 -9.64 -2.73
CA PHE A 62 19.60 -8.96 -1.99
C PHE A 62 20.47 -9.92 -1.16
N PRO A 63 19.90 -10.82 -0.31
CA PRO A 63 20.68 -11.78 0.45
C PRO A 63 21.45 -12.78 -0.42
N GLU A 64 20.86 -13.23 -1.54
CA GLU A 64 21.49 -14.17 -2.47
C GLU A 64 22.72 -13.54 -3.14
N THR A 65 22.58 -12.30 -3.62
CA THR A 65 23.65 -11.59 -4.31
C THR A 65 24.82 -11.24 -3.38
N VAL A 66 24.52 -10.81 -2.16
CA VAL A 66 25.54 -10.46 -1.16
C VAL A 66 26.25 -11.72 -0.64
N SER A 67 25.52 -12.79 -0.33
CA SER A 67 26.11 -14.02 0.25
C SER A 67 26.92 -14.82 -0.77
N SER A 68 26.47 -14.91 -2.02
CA SER A 68 27.12 -15.69 -3.08
C SER A 68 28.41 -15.03 -3.58
N ARG A 69 28.48 -13.70 -3.63
CA ARG A 69 29.56 -12.97 -4.33
C ARG A 69 30.65 -12.39 -3.41
N PHE A 70 30.39 -12.23 -2.11
CA PHE A 70 31.41 -11.74 -1.16
C PHE A 70 32.19 -12.86 -0.43
N GLY A 71 31.83 -14.13 -0.66
CA GLY A 71 32.43 -15.29 0.00
C GLY A 71 33.78 -15.78 -0.55
N THR A 72 34.24 -15.31 -1.72
CA THR A 72 35.45 -15.86 -2.40
C THR A 72 36.65 -14.89 -2.40
N ARG A 73 37.85 -15.48 -2.22
CA ARG A 73 39.09 -14.86 -1.69
C ARG A 73 39.96 -14.10 -2.69
N ASP A 74 39.43 -13.49 -3.75
CA ASP A 74 40.23 -12.60 -4.62
C ASP A 74 39.50 -11.26 -4.89
N ARG A 75 39.88 -10.25 -4.11
CA ARG A 75 38.89 -9.40 -3.39
C ARG A 75 38.75 -7.94 -3.85
N ALA A 76 39.60 -7.43 -4.74
CA ALA A 76 39.62 -5.98 -5.04
C ALA A 76 38.95 -5.63 -6.37
N SER A 77 39.42 -6.23 -7.47
CA SER A 77 38.89 -5.97 -8.81
C SER A 77 37.46 -6.51 -8.99
N VAL A 78 37.24 -7.76 -8.61
CA VAL A 78 35.91 -8.41 -8.70
C VAL A 78 34.91 -7.74 -7.76
N ALA A 79 35.33 -7.34 -6.55
CA ALA A 79 34.45 -6.64 -5.62
C ALA A 79 34.04 -5.25 -6.15
N SER A 80 34.93 -4.55 -6.85
CA SER A 80 34.62 -3.26 -7.46
C SER A 80 33.56 -3.38 -8.56
N LEU A 81 33.73 -4.34 -9.49
CA LEU A 81 32.75 -4.62 -10.55
C LEU A 81 31.40 -5.09 -9.99
N VAL A 82 31.42 -5.93 -8.96
CA VAL A 82 30.21 -6.42 -8.28
C VAL A 82 29.52 -5.29 -7.51
N ALA A 83 30.26 -4.40 -6.87
CA ALA A 83 29.70 -3.23 -6.19
C ALA A 83 29.02 -2.29 -7.19
N GLU A 84 29.62 -2.06 -8.35
CA GLU A 84 29.05 -1.24 -9.42
C GLU A 84 27.76 -1.87 -9.98
N THR A 85 27.77 -3.18 -10.28
CA THR A 85 26.57 -3.90 -10.76
C THR A 85 25.45 -3.94 -9.71
N LEU A 86 25.81 -4.13 -8.44
CA LEU A 86 24.88 -4.10 -7.31
C LEU A 86 24.24 -2.72 -7.19
N GLN A 87 25.06 -1.67 -7.24
CA GLN A 87 24.62 -0.28 -7.15
C GLN A 87 23.70 0.09 -8.30
N GLU A 88 24.01 -0.32 -9.54
CA GLU A 88 23.13 -0.12 -10.70
C GLU A 88 21.77 -0.82 -10.51
N THR A 89 21.80 -2.06 -10.01
CA THR A 89 20.59 -2.86 -9.78
C THR A 89 19.72 -2.26 -8.67
N VAL A 90 20.34 -1.88 -7.55
CA VAL A 90 19.65 -1.17 -6.44
C VAL A 90 19.04 0.14 -6.95
N ALA A 91 19.81 0.94 -7.69
CA ALA A 91 19.31 2.19 -8.26
C ALA A 91 18.15 1.95 -9.25
N GLN A 92 18.13 0.82 -9.96
CA GLN A 92 17.01 0.44 -10.81
C GLN A 92 15.77 0.07 -9.98
N PHE A 93 15.92 -0.66 -8.88
CA PHE A 93 14.82 -0.95 -7.95
C PHE A 93 14.25 0.33 -7.33
N GLU A 94 15.11 1.25 -6.89
CA GLU A 94 14.70 2.56 -6.36
C GLU A 94 13.88 3.35 -7.39
N ARG A 95 14.39 3.49 -8.63
CA ARG A 95 13.66 4.18 -9.71
C ARG A 95 12.30 3.54 -9.98
N ASN A 96 12.24 2.21 -10.01
CA ASN A 96 10.99 1.49 -10.25
C ASN A 96 10.00 1.70 -9.09
N PHE A 97 10.48 1.62 -7.84
CA PHE A 97 9.66 1.83 -6.65
C PHE A 97 9.11 3.25 -6.59
N ASP A 98 9.96 4.26 -6.80
CA ASP A 98 9.57 5.68 -6.82
C ASP A 98 8.53 5.96 -7.90
N GLN A 99 8.69 5.38 -9.09
CA GLN A 99 7.74 5.54 -10.17
C GLN A 99 6.37 4.97 -9.80
N ARG A 100 6.32 3.78 -9.21
CA ARG A 100 5.07 3.16 -8.76
C ARG A 100 4.44 3.90 -7.59
N LEU A 101 5.25 4.43 -6.66
CA LEU A 101 4.78 5.25 -5.56
C LEU A 101 4.16 6.57 -6.06
N LYS A 102 4.79 7.23 -7.04
CA LYS A 102 4.22 8.42 -7.70
C LYS A 102 2.88 8.11 -8.38
N GLU A 103 2.80 6.99 -9.08
CA GLU A 103 1.55 6.54 -9.71
C GLU A 103 0.46 6.27 -8.66
N LEU A 104 0.80 5.66 -7.53
CA LEU A 104 -0.11 5.43 -6.41
C LEU A 104 -0.66 6.77 -5.88
N LEU A 105 0.21 7.73 -5.59
CA LEU A 105 -0.17 9.06 -5.09
C LEU A 105 -1.04 9.82 -6.10
N GLN A 106 -0.74 9.72 -7.40
CA GLN A 106 -1.57 10.30 -8.46
C GLN A 106 -2.96 9.66 -8.51
N GLN A 107 -3.07 8.33 -8.40
CA GLN A 107 -4.37 7.66 -8.35
C GLN A 107 -5.17 8.05 -7.10
N LEU A 108 -4.51 8.10 -5.94
CA LEU A 108 -5.12 8.56 -4.68
C LEU A 108 -5.68 9.98 -4.83
N ASN A 109 -4.88 10.91 -5.37
CA ASN A 109 -5.33 12.28 -5.65
C ASN A 109 -6.45 12.35 -6.71
N GLY A 110 -6.46 11.44 -7.68
CA GLY A 110 -7.54 11.33 -8.67
C GLY A 110 -8.88 10.93 -8.03
N ILE A 111 -8.85 9.95 -7.13
CA ILE A 111 -10.03 9.52 -6.36
C ILE A 111 -10.57 10.68 -5.52
N ARG A 112 -9.67 11.45 -4.89
CA ARG A 112 -10.03 12.67 -4.15
C ARG A 112 -10.85 13.66 -4.97
N ALA A 113 -10.48 13.86 -6.23
CA ALA A 113 -11.13 14.83 -7.11
C ALA A 113 -12.52 14.38 -7.57
N GLN A 114 -12.83 13.08 -7.51
CA GLN A 114 -14.09 12.51 -7.98
C GLN A 114 -15.15 12.35 -6.88
N ASP A 115 -14.74 12.25 -5.61
CA ASP A 115 -15.68 12.07 -4.51
C ASP A 115 -16.34 13.39 -4.08
N LYS A 116 -17.63 13.54 -4.42
CA LYS A 116 -18.52 14.61 -3.91
C LYS A 116 -19.00 14.35 -2.46
N MET A 117 -18.71 13.18 -1.90
CA MET A 117 -19.14 12.75 -0.57
C MET A 117 -17.94 12.85 0.39
N GLY A 118 -17.82 13.95 1.14
CA GLY A 118 -16.62 14.35 1.91
C GLY A 118 -16.08 13.40 3.00
N SER A 119 -16.58 12.17 3.12
CA SER A 119 -16.08 11.16 4.07
C SER A 119 -14.80 10.48 3.60
N VAL A 120 -14.59 10.33 2.28
CA VAL A 120 -13.38 9.70 1.72
C VAL A 120 -12.18 10.66 1.77
N ASP A 121 -12.44 11.98 1.67
CA ASP A 121 -11.41 13.03 1.71
C ASP A 121 -10.62 13.04 3.04
N VAL A 122 -11.29 12.80 4.18
CA VAL A 122 -10.63 12.75 5.50
C VAL A 122 -9.72 11.52 5.62
N GLN A 123 -10.19 10.35 5.18
CA GLN A 123 -9.41 9.11 5.25
C GLN A 123 -8.21 9.13 4.30
N LEU A 124 -8.41 9.68 3.10
CA LEU A 124 -7.36 9.86 2.12
C LEU A 124 -6.31 10.86 2.62
N LYS A 125 -6.73 11.96 3.25
CA LYS A 125 -5.84 12.94 3.87
C LYS A 125 -4.97 12.28 4.95
N HIS A 126 -5.55 11.47 5.83
CA HIS A 126 -4.79 10.72 6.83
C HIS A 126 -3.84 9.71 6.22
N LEU A 127 -4.21 9.06 5.11
CA LEU A 127 -3.34 8.11 4.43
C LEU A 127 -2.16 8.81 3.76
N ILE A 128 -2.39 9.89 3.00
CA ILE A 128 -1.34 10.68 2.36
C ILE A 128 -0.39 11.24 3.43
N GLN A 129 -0.92 11.79 4.53
CA GLN A 129 -0.11 12.23 5.67
C GLN A 129 0.66 11.10 6.35
N ARG A 130 0.27 9.83 6.22
CA ARG A 130 1.06 8.71 6.74
C ARG A 130 2.07 8.16 5.76
N LEU A 131 1.92 8.47 4.46
CA LEU A 131 2.82 8.03 3.39
C LEU A 131 3.92 9.07 3.10
N ASP A 132 3.64 10.36 3.28
CA ASP A 132 4.60 11.47 3.09
C ASP A 132 5.46 11.78 4.34
N PHE A 133 5.34 10.99 5.42
CA PHE A 133 6.09 11.13 6.68
C PHE A 133 7.13 10.02 6.87
#